data_AF-A0AAD5HNX8-F1
#
_entry.id   AF-A0AAD5HNX8-F1
#
_cell.length_a   1.000
_cell.length_b   1.000
_cell.length_c   1.000
_cell.angle_alpha   90.00
_cell.angle_beta   90.00
_cell.angle_gamma   90.00
#
_symmetry.space_group_name_H-M   'P 1'
#
loop_
_entity.id
_entity.type
_entity.pdbx_description
1 polymer ?
#
loop_
_entity_poly.entity_id
_entity_poly.type
_entity_poly.pdbx_seq_one_letter_code
_entity_poly.pdbx_strand_id
1 'polypeptide(L)'
;MTRGIPDILASQASALRIPSLETCFRNNDREEVLTQAHVAIKVFEMRFDVFKRMVSVEDRIRHHSGLPPRAENEVKLESHTRCILRLDRSVDKCLFGDRDVNLIVVRQFDHEIMGGNEHMGTDMATLKTYIASVERSLPRELRNELAAVANQPISQPQDVIHIDVPPLASAYSTTNNRELRGKARVAIKGLEDLLCRAKDLVLRSLPRLGSRDNSRRLVSEIYDLLDNGGDVALLRGYVNKILHTKKVIVTSVFPKPAVTGFMADNFDHATSRLASRLKAQISILEQFAVPRDARLSNAGEGQGRDLTVTTKQSIADKETLLSLHWRSRAILDDLKSRGNPEVENVLAGMDFDLLTDHAKSLPAIAVKVEVDFQLHDGVCVNSLGRDFVATVLQAAHDLVKADIATLRQLNSNMERMTGLSPAEAAVRFPTMDNYTGFMDFMSRHKDATETTRAQVLSDNFDLRAQLTHLEQGYSDRFI
;
A
#
# COMPACT_ATOMS: atom_id res chain seq x y z
N MET A 1 -23.43 31.23 -18.32
CA MET A 1 -23.11 29.80 -18.56
C MET A 1 -22.82 29.17 -17.20
N THR A 2 -23.62 28.20 -16.78
CA THR A 2 -23.33 27.37 -15.59
C THR A 2 -22.12 26.49 -15.91
N ARG A 3 -21.10 26.49 -15.04
CA ARG A 3 -19.96 25.56 -15.17
C ARG A 3 -20.47 24.14 -15.00
N GLY A 4 -19.98 23.19 -15.81
CA GLY A 4 -20.29 21.77 -15.62
C GLY A 4 -19.70 21.24 -14.32
N ILE A 5 -20.29 20.18 -13.76
CA ILE A 5 -19.81 19.52 -12.52
C ILE A 5 -18.29 19.26 -12.54
N PRO A 6 -17.70 18.76 -13.64
CA PRO A 6 -16.25 18.51 -13.68
C PRO A 6 -15.40 19.78 -13.63
N ASP A 7 -15.91 20.90 -14.15
CA ASP A 7 -15.20 22.18 -14.13
C ASP A 7 -15.27 22.85 -12.76
N ILE A 8 -16.38 22.66 -12.02
CA ILE A 8 -16.49 23.08 -10.62
C ILE A 8 -15.43 22.35 -9.78
N LEU A 9 -15.36 21.01 -9.91
CA LEU A 9 -14.39 20.19 -9.19
C LEU A 9 -12.94 20.53 -9.54
N ALA A 10 -12.61 20.63 -10.84
CA ALA A 10 -11.26 20.98 -11.28
C ALA A 10 -10.83 22.38 -10.81
N SER A 11 -11.78 23.32 -10.69
CA SER A 11 -11.50 24.68 -10.22
C SER A 11 -11.14 24.77 -8.72
N GLN A 12 -11.42 23.74 -7.93
CA GLN A 12 -11.07 23.70 -6.51
C GLN A 12 -9.60 23.31 -6.26
N ALA A 13 -8.95 22.65 -7.22
CA ALA A 13 -7.51 22.36 -7.20
C ALA A 13 -6.65 23.43 -7.92
N SER A 14 -7.28 24.30 -8.72
CA SER A 14 -6.56 25.16 -9.67
C SER A 14 -6.01 26.43 -9.01
N ALA A 15 -4.86 26.33 -8.34
CA ALA A 15 -3.92 27.45 -8.17
C ALA A 15 -2.58 27.05 -7.52
N LEU A 16 -2.50 25.93 -6.80
CA LEU A 16 -1.31 25.63 -6.02
C LEU A 16 -0.31 24.79 -6.83
N ARG A 17 0.84 25.41 -7.11
CA ARG A 17 2.01 24.76 -7.72
C ARG A 17 2.72 23.95 -6.64
N ILE A 18 3.05 22.70 -6.95
CA ILE A 18 3.90 21.88 -6.09
C ILE A 18 5.30 22.52 -6.12
N PRO A 19 5.85 22.97 -4.98
CA PRO A 19 7.20 23.54 -4.93
C PRO A 19 8.24 22.43 -5.20
N SER A 20 9.30 22.77 -5.92
CA SER A 20 10.46 21.87 -6.10
C SER A 20 11.41 22.02 -4.92
N LEU A 21 11.67 20.91 -4.24
CA LEU A 21 12.65 20.84 -3.18
C LEU A 21 14.07 21.00 -3.73
N GLU A 22 14.38 20.55 -4.94
CA GLU A 22 15.72 20.74 -5.53
C GLU A 22 16.04 22.24 -5.69
N THR A 23 15.03 23.03 -6.08
CA THR A 23 15.17 24.48 -6.18
C THR A 23 15.34 25.12 -4.80
N CYS A 24 14.61 24.63 -3.80
CA CYS A 24 14.69 25.08 -2.41
C CYS A 24 16.05 24.74 -1.76
N PHE A 25 16.59 23.55 -2.02
CA PHE A 25 17.76 22.98 -1.33
C PHE A 25 19.04 23.80 -1.51
N ARG A 26 19.17 24.56 -2.62
CA ARG A 26 20.40 25.31 -2.90
C ARG A 26 20.64 26.51 -1.98
N ASN A 27 19.58 27.08 -1.41
CA ASN A 27 19.63 28.38 -0.75
C ASN A 27 19.06 28.38 0.68
N ASN A 28 18.50 27.26 1.12
CA ASN A 28 17.72 27.19 2.35
C ASN A 28 18.31 26.17 3.32
N ASP A 29 17.99 26.34 4.60
CA ASP A 29 18.41 25.39 5.61
C ASP A 29 17.55 24.10 5.59
N ARG A 30 17.93 23.14 6.44
CA ARG A 30 17.24 21.84 6.53
C ARG A 30 15.76 21.99 6.89
N GLU A 31 15.42 22.86 7.83
CA GLU A 31 14.04 23.01 8.31
C GLU A 31 13.17 23.68 7.24
N GLU A 32 13.71 24.65 6.52
CA GLU A 32 13.06 25.29 5.39
C GLU A 32 12.78 24.30 4.24
N VAL A 33 13.76 23.43 3.92
CA VAL A 33 13.57 22.37 2.90
C VAL A 33 12.46 21.40 3.30
N LEU A 34 12.44 20.95 4.57
CA LEU A 34 11.41 20.03 5.06
C LEU A 34 10.04 20.72 5.20
N THR A 35 10.01 22.01 5.51
CA THR A 35 8.78 22.83 5.49
C THR A 35 8.20 22.86 4.08
N GLN A 36 9.03 23.09 3.06
CA GLN A 36 8.58 23.04 1.66
C GLN A 36 8.08 21.65 1.27
N ALA A 37 8.66 20.58 1.82
CA ALA A 37 8.21 19.21 1.57
C ALA A 37 6.78 18.99 2.08
N HIS A 38 6.48 19.44 3.31
CA HIS A 38 5.12 19.38 3.85
C HIS A 38 4.14 20.26 3.06
N VAL A 39 4.54 21.44 2.60
CA VAL A 39 3.71 22.28 1.70
C VAL A 39 3.40 21.52 0.41
N ALA A 40 4.39 20.85 -0.17
CA ALA A 40 4.23 20.05 -1.38
C ALA A 40 3.23 18.90 -1.17
N ILE A 41 3.39 18.15 -0.08
CA ILE A 41 2.47 17.07 0.32
C ILE A 41 1.04 17.62 0.50
N LYS A 42 0.87 18.74 1.21
CA LYS A 42 -0.45 19.35 1.43
C LYS A 42 -1.14 19.74 0.12
N VAL A 43 -0.39 20.27 -0.85
CA VAL A 43 -0.92 20.56 -2.19
C VAL A 43 -1.35 19.27 -2.90
N PHE A 44 -0.58 18.20 -2.76
CA PHE A 44 -0.90 16.90 -3.33
C PHE A 44 -2.14 16.25 -2.68
N GLU A 45 -2.26 16.33 -1.35
CA GLU A 45 -3.44 15.88 -0.59
C GLU A 45 -4.72 16.63 -1.00
N MET A 46 -4.64 17.95 -1.20
CA MET A 46 -5.78 18.72 -1.71
C MET A 46 -6.23 18.25 -3.10
N ARG A 47 -5.30 17.91 -3.99
CA ARG A 47 -5.64 17.34 -5.30
C ARG A 47 -6.27 15.96 -5.14
N PHE A 48 -5.76 15.15 -4.22
CA PHE A 48 -6.33 13.85 -3.89
C PHE A 48 -7.76 13.95 -3.33
N ASP A 49 -8.08 15.00 -2.57
CA ASP A 49 -9.45 15.27 -2.13
C ASP A 49 -10.39 15.59 -3.29
N VAL A 50 -9.93 16.34 -4.30
CA VAL A 50 -10.69 16.54 -5.54
C VAL A 50 -10.93 15.19 -6.22
N PHE A 51 -9.88 14.38 -6.36
CA PHE A 51 -9.98 13.05 -6.98
C PHE A 51 -11.00 12.15 -6.26
N LYS A 52 -10.93 12.04 -4.92
CA LYS A 52 -11.93 11.33 -4.11
C LYS A 52 -13.35 11.80 -4.38
N ARG A 53 -13.54 13.11 -4.52
CA ARG A 53 -14.86 13.69 -4.80
C ARG A 53 -15.33 13.36 -6.22
N MET A 54 -14.44 13.36 -7.21
CA MET A 54 -14.76 12.93 -8.57
C MET A 54 -15.16 11.45 -8.61
N VAL A 55 -14.46 10.58 -7.88
CA VAL A 55 -14.84 9.16 -7.72
C VAL A 55 -16.23 9.06 -7.10
N SER A 56 -16.51 9.79 -6.02
CA SER A 56 -17.85 9.79 -5.39
C SER A 56 -18.96 10.26 -6.34
N VAL A 57 -18.68 11.26 -7.19
CA VAL A 57 -19.62 11.71 -8.23
C VAL A 57 -19.85 10.62 -9.27
N GLU A 58 -18.79 9.96 -9.76
CA GLU A 58 -18.93 8.83 -10.67
C GLU A 58 -19.77 7.71 -10.04
N ASP A 59 -19.48 7.33 -8.80
CA ASP A 59 -20.18 6.24 -8.13
C ASP A 59 -21.68 6.52 -7.98
N ARG A 60 -22.06 7.77 -7.69
CA ARG A 60 -23.47 8.19 -7.64
C ARG A 60 -24.15 8.11 -9.01
N ILE A 61 -23.46 8.53 -10.08
CA ILE A 61 -23.97 8.41 -11.46
C ILE A 61 -24.17 6.95 -11.84
N ARG A 62 -23.19 6.09 -11.52
CA ARG A 62 -23.25 4.66 -11.82
C ARG A 62 -24.36 3.98 -11.02
N HIS A 63 -24.48 4.28 -9.74
CA HIS A 63 -25.54 3.77 -8.88
C HIS A 63 -26.92 4.14 -9.41
N HIS A 64 -27.13 5.41 -9.80
CA HIS A 64 -28.37 5.83 -10.45
C HIS A 64 -28.67 5.09 -11.75
N SER A 65 -27.62 4.67 -12.47
CA SER A 65 -27.71 3.90 -13.71
C SER A 65 -27.83 2.38 -13.49
N GLY A 66 -27.96 1.92 -12.24
CA GLY A 66 -27.98 0.48 -11.91
C GLY A 66 -26.64 -0.24 -12.12
N LEU A 67 -25.53 0.51 -12.24
CA LEU A 67 -24.20 -0.02 -12.45
C LEU A 67 -23.43 -0.07 -11.12
N PRO A 68 -22.65 -1.14 -10.87
CA PRO A 68 -21.82 -1.23 -9.67
C PRO A 68 -20.66 -0.20 -9.71
N PRO A 69 -20.11 0.21 -8.55
CA PRO A 69 -18.89 1.01 -8.48
C PRO A 69 -17.74 0.36 -9.26
N ARG A 70 -16.81 1.16 -9.77
CA ARG A 70 -15.63 0.63 -10.46
C ARG A 70 -14.59 0.19 -9.44
N ALA A 71 -14.27 -1.10 -9.41
CA ALA A 71 -13.17 -1.63 -8.58
C ALA A 71 -11.83 -0.92 -8.87
N GLU A 72 -11.60 -0.47 -10.10
CA GLU A 72 -10.42 0.32 -10.49
C GLU A 72 -10.28 1.62 -9.68
N ASN A 73 -11.39 2.27 -9.33
CA ASN A 73 -11.34 3.51 -8.54
C ASN A 73 -10.85 3.26 -7.12
N GLU A 74 -11.23 2.13 -6.51
CA GLU A 74 -10.73 1.73 -5.19
C GLU A 74 -9.22 1.49 -5.23
N VAL A 75 -8.73 0.79 -6.26
CA VAL A 75 -7.28 0.58 -6.47
C VAL A 75 -6.54 1.92 -6.65
N LYS A 76 -7.10 2.86 -7.41
CA LYS A 76 -6.50 4.19 -7.61
C LYS A 76 -6.47 5.01 -6.32
N LEU A 77 -7.57 5.02 -5.56
CA LEU A 77 -7.66 5.69 -4.26
C LEU A 77 -6.59 5.16 -3.30
N GLU A 78 -6.43 3.84 -3.26
CA GLU A 78 -5.43 3.18 -2.43
C GLU A 78 -4.00 3.52 -2.88
N SER A 79 -3.73 3.50 -4.19
CA SER A 79 -2.42 3.85 -4.77
C SER A 79 -2.00 5.30 -4.43
N HIS A 80 -2.90 6.27 -4.64
CA HIS A 80 -2.64 7.68 -4.32
C HIS A 80 -2.45 7.88 -2.81
N THR A 81 -3.23 7.19 -1.98
CA THR A 81 -3.04 7.19 -0.51
C THR A 81 -1.65 6.69 -0.13
N ARG A 82 -1.20 5.55 -0.69
CA ARG A 82 0.14 5.01 -0.46
C ARG A 82 1.25 5.94 -0.97
N CYS A 83 1.03 6.68 -2.05
CA CYS A 83 1.98 7.68 -2.54
C CYS A 83 2.17 8.81 -1.53
N ILE A 84 1.08 9.40 -1.03
CA ILE A 84 1.12 10.44 0.02
C ILE A 84 1.88 9.91 1.24
N LEU A 85 1.52 8.73 1.74
CA LEU A 85 2.16 8.13 2.90
C LEU A 85 3.67 7.88 2.72
N ARG A 86 4.12 7.51 1.52
CA ARG A 86 5.54 7.37 1.21
C ARG A 86 6.29 8.70 1.28
N LEU A 87 5.69 9.77 0.74
CA LEU A 87 6.25 11.12 0.80
C LEU A 87 6.38 11.60 2.25
N ASP A 88 5.34 11.45 3.07
CA ASP A 88 5.39 11.79 4.50
C ASP A 88 6.47 11.01 5.23
N ARG A 89 6.56 9.70 5.02
CA ARG A 89 7.63 8.87 5.61
C ARG A 89 9.01 9.31 5.19
N SER A 90 9.19 9.77 3.96
CA SER A 90 10.48 10.28 3.48
C SER A 90 10.90 11.51 4.30
N VAL A 91 9.95 12.41 4.58
CA VAL A 91 10.15 13.59 5.43
C VAL A 91 10.36 13.20 6.89
N ASP A 92 9.54 12.31 7.44
CA ASP A 92 9.63 11.83 8.83
C ASP A 92 10.94 11.06 9.10
N LYS A 93 11.46 10.32 8.11
CA LYS A 93 12.80 9.69 8.21
C LYS A 93 13.89 10.74 8.37
N CYS A 94 13.75 11.89 7.73
CA CYS A 94 14.66 13.02 7.93
C CYS A 94 14.42 13.71 9.28
N LEU A 95 13.18 13.90 9.72
CA LEU A 95 12.90 14.58 11.00
C LEU A 95 13.27 13.70 12.21
N PHE A 96 12.79 12.48 12.24
CA PHE A 96 12.76 11.62 13.42
C PHE A 96 13.72 10.43 13.34
N GLY A 97 14.10 10.01 12.13
CA GLY A 97 15.09 8.97 11.88
C GLY A 97 16.51 9.50 11.69
N ASP A 98 17.41 8.64 11.20
CA ASP A 98 18.83 8.97 11.01
C ASP A 98 19.16 9.41 9.57
N ARG A 99 18.14 9.72 8.76
CA ARG A 99 18.34 10.13 7.36
C ARG A 99 18.73 11.60 7.29
N ASP A 100 19.83 11.88 6.58
CA ASP A 100 20.24 13.24 6.29
C ASP A 100 19.45 13.85 5.14
N VAL A 101 19.21 15.16 5.22
CA VAL A 101 18.64 15.93 4.11
C VAL A 101 19.77 16.26 3.14
N ASN A 102 19.76 15.61 1.99
CA ASN A 102 20.76 15.79 0.94
C ASN A 102 20.09 15.84 -0.44
N LEU A 103 20.87 16.17 -1.47
CA LEU A 103 20.38 16.34 -2.83
C LEU A 103 19.73 15.08 -3.40
N ILE A 104 20.20 13.88 -3.03
CA ILE A 104 19.63 12.61 -3.50
C ILE A 104 18.22 12.44 -2.94
N VAL A 105 18.04 12.64 -1.63
CA VAL A 105 16.73 12.56 -0.96
C VAL A 105 15.76 13.59 -1.54
N VAL A 106 16.24 14.82 -1.75
CA VAL A 106 15.47 15.91 -2.32
C VAL A 106 15.00 15.61 -3.76
N ARG A 107 15.91 15.10 -4.61
CA ARG A 107 15.57 14.71 -5.99
C ARG A 107 14.60 13.54 -6.03
N GLN A 108 14.79 12.56 -5.14
CA GLN A 108 13.88 11.43 -5.02
C GLN A 108 12.48 11.90 -4.61
N PHE A 109 12.38 12.80 -3.63
CA PHE A 109 11.11 13.39 -3.24
C PHE A 109 10.43 14.12 -4.40
N ASP A 110 11.16 15.01 -5.10
CA ASP A 110 10.64 15.76 -6.25
C ASP A 110 10.16 14.80 -7.37
N HIS A 111 10.90 13.72 -7.62
CA HIS A 111 10.49 12.71 -8.59
C HIS A 111 9.21 11.98 -8.18
N GLU A 112 9.13 11.51 -6.93
CA GLU A 112 7.96 10.78 -6.41
C GLU A 112 6.70 11.65 -6.42
N ILE A 113 6.79 12.91 -5.94
CA ILE A 113 5.62 13.79 -5.87
C ILE A 113 5.16 14.27 -7.25
N MET A 114 6.10 14.52 -8.18
CA MET A 114 5.75 14.89 -9.56
C MET A 114 5.13 13.71 -10.29
N GLY A 115 5.71 12.52 -10.17
CA GLY A 115 5.17 11.29 -10.75
C GLY A 115 3.77 11.01 -10.22
N GLY A 116 3.56 11.04 -8.90
CA GLY A 116 2.24 10.87 -8.29
C GLY A 116 1.22 11.90 -8.79
N ASN A 117 1.63 13.16 -8.92
CA ASN A 117 0.78 14.24 -9.39
C ASN A 117 0.39 14.11 -10.88
N GLU A 118 1.29 13.64 -11.73
CA GLU A 118 1.00 13.36 -13.14
C GLU A 118 0.03 12.18 -13.31
N HIS A 119 0.23 11.10 -12.56
CA HIS A 119 -0.68 9.95 -12.56
C HIS A 119 -2.08 10.35 -12.08
N MET A 120 -2.17 11.10 -10.98
CA MET A 120 -3.46 11.59 -10.49
C MET A 120 -4.13 12.54 -11.49
N GLY A 121 -3.36 13.39 -12.17
CA GLY A 121 -3.88 14.25 -13.24
C GLY A 121 -4.51 13.45 -14.39
N THR A 122 -3.88 12.33 -14.77
CA THR A 122 -4.41 11.42 -15.81
C THR A 122 -5.70 10.73 -15.36
N ASP A 123 -5.75 10.27 -14.12
CA ASP A 123 -6.95 9.66 -13.53
C ASP A 123 -8.11 10.67 -13.43
N MET A 124 -7.82 11.88 -12.96
CA MET A 124 -8.79 12.98 -12.92
C MET A 124 -9.29 13.35 -14.31
N ALA A 125 -8.43 13.38 -15.33
CA ALA A 125 -8.84 13.65 -16.71
C ALA A 125 -9.80 12.56 -17.24
N THR A 126 -9.54 11.30 -16.89
CA THR A 126 -10.42 10.17 -17.24
C THR A 126 -11.80 10.31 -16.61
N LEU A 127 -11.85 10.58 -15.29
CA LEU A 127 -13.11 10.83 -14.57
C LEU A 127 -13.84 12.05 -15.11
N LYS A 128 -13.12 13.14 -15.40
CA LYS A 128 -13.68 14.36 -16.00
C LYS A 128 -14.37 14.06 -17.32
N THR A 129 -13.72 13.28 -18.18
CA THR A 129 -14.25 12.90 -19.50
C THR A 129 -15.52 12.07 -19.35
N TYR A 130 -15.51 11.08 -18.45
CA TYR A 130 -16.68 10.26 -18.18
C TYR A 130 -17.86 11.10 -17.67
N ILE A 131 -17.66 11.89 -16.60
CA ILE A 131 -18.72 12.71 -15.99
C ILE A 131 -19.29 13.69 -17.02
N ALA A 132 -18.43 14.38 -17.78
CA ALA A 132 -18.87 15.33 -18.81
C ALA A 132 -19.70 14.67 -19.92
N SER A 133 -19.37 13.42 -20.28
CA SER A 133 -20.07 12.69 -21.35
C SER A 133 -21.51 12.30 -20.98
N VAL A 134 -21.78 12.12 -19.68
CA VAL A 134 -23.08 11.68 -19.18
C VAL A 134 -23.87 12.81 -18.49
N GLU A 135 -23.23 13.90 -18.06
CA GLU A 135 -23.86 14.96 -17.26
C GLU A 135 -25.17 15.48 -17.86
N ARG A 136 -25.24 15.66 -19.19
CA ARG A 136 -26.42 16.22 -19.86
C ARG A 136 -27.63 15.28 -19.88
N SER A 137 -27.42 13.97 -19.81
CA SER A 137 -28.49 12.96 -19.84
C SER A 137 -29.02 12.61 -18.44
N LEU A 138 -28.39 13.11 -17.37
CA LEU A 138 -28.83 12.84 -16.00
C LEU A 138 -30.13 13.58 -15.66
N PRO A 139 -31.01 12.97 -14.84
CA PRO A 139 -32.17 13.66 -14.27
C PRO A 139 -31.77 14.94 -13.54
N ARG A 140 -32.70 15.91 -13.49
CA ARG A 140 -32.42 17.23 -12.91
C ARG A 140 -32.11 17.13 -11.42
N GLU A 141 -32.79 16.25 -10.71
CA GLU A 141 -32.64 15.98 -9.28
C GLU A 141 -31.21 15.51 -8.98
N LEU A 142 -30.73 14.51 -9.73
CA LEU A 142 -29.37 14.00 -9.60
C LEU A 142 -28.33 15.07 -9.97
N ARG A 143 -28.55 15.84 -11.04
CA ARG A 143 -27.64 16.95 -11.40
C ARG A 143 -27.52 17.99 -10.28
N ASN A 144 -28.63 18.33 -9.63
CA ASN A 144 -28.61 19.27 -8.51
C ASN A 144 -27.86 18.68 -7.31
N GLU A 145 -28.06 17.40 -7.00
CA GLU A 145 -27.33 16.70 -5.95
C GLU A 145 -25.82 16.68 -6.23
N LEU A 146 -25.42 16.28 -7.43
CA LEU A 146 -24.01 16.24 -7.83
C LEU A 146 -23.38 17.62 -7.86
N ALA A 147 -24.12 18.65 -8.28
CA ALA A 147 -23.68 20.03 -8.19
C ALA A 147 -23.51 20.48 -6.72
N ALA A 148 -24.39 20.04 -5.80
CA ALA A 148 -24.22 20.32 -4.38
C ALA A 148 -22.96 19.65 -3.81
N VAL A 149 -22.71 18.38 -4.15
CA VAL A 149 -21.47 17.67 -3.78
C VAL A 149 -20.25 18.40 -4.36
N ALA A 150 -20.31 18.79 -5.63
CA ALA A 150 -19.21 19.50 -6.27
C ALA A 150 -18.95 20.88 -5.66
N ASN A 151 -19.98 21.59 -5.21
CA ASN A 151 -19.86 22.93 -4.62
C ASN A 151 -19.49 22.92 -3.13
N GLN A 152 -19.50 21.78 -2.45
CA GLN A 152 -18.98 21.71 -1.09
C GLN A 152 -17.52 22.15 -1.10
N PRO A 153 -17.08 23.04 -0.20
CA PRO A 153 -15.67 23.34 -0.10
C PRO A 153 -14.90 22.06 0.21
N ILE A 154 -13.75 21.87 -0.43
CA ILE A 154 -12.76 20.92 0.10
C ILE A 154 -12.29 21.57 1.38
N SER A 155 -12.61 20.94 2.51
CA SER A 155 -11.99 21.29 3.78
C SER A 155 -10.49 21.30 3.53
N GLN A 156 -9.82 22.43 3.77
CA GLN A 156 -8.37 22.38 3.88
C GLN A 156 -8.05 21.23 4.84
N PRO A 157 -7.01 20.41 4.60
CA PRO A 157 -6.62 19.40 5.56
C PRO A 157 -6.37 20.17 6.86
N GLN A 158 -7.38 20.11 7.72
CA GLN A 158 -7.28 20.62 9.05
C GLN A 158 -6.42 19.58 9.71
N ASP A 159 -5.34 20.05 10.30
CA ASP A 159 -4.59 19.29 11.29
C ASP A 159 -5.48 19.13 12.51
N VAL A 160 -6.59 18.41 12.33
CA VAL A 160 -7.47 18.08 13.42
C VAL A 160 -6.65 17.07 14.22
N ILE A 161 -6.18 17.53 15.37
CA ILE A 161 -5.57 16.71 16.40
C ILE A 161 -6.67 15.75 16.86
N HIS A 162 -6.80 14.62 16.17
CA HIS A 162 -7.89 13.65 16.34
C HIS A 162 -7.59 12.64 17.45
N ILE A 163 -6.84 13.05 18.46
CA ILE A 163 -6.46 12.17 19.56
C ILE A 163 -6.57 12.92 20.88
N ASP A 164 -6.95 12.17 21.92
CA ASP A 164 -6.75 12.47 23.34
C ASP A 164 -5.24 12.54 23.71
N VAL A 165 -4.40 13.00 22.79
CA VAL A 165 -2.97 13.20 22.97
C VAL A 165 -2.73 14.70 23.09
N PRO A 166 -2.19 15.18 24.22
CA PRO A 166 -1.89 16.60 24.39
C PRO A 166 -0.89 17.07 23.33
N PRO A 167 -1.19 18.12 22.55
CA PRO A 167 -0.26 18.64 21.55
C PRO A 167 1.03 19.13 22.21
N LEU A 168 2.17 18.64 21.72
CA LEU A 168 3.51 19.03 22.15
C LEU A 168 3.85 20.45 21.70
N ALA A 169 3.41 20.86 20.52
CA ALA A 169 3.55 22.20 19.96
C ALA A 169 3.20 23.28 20.99
N SER A 170 2.01 23.16 21.58
CA SER A 170 1.47 24.10 22.57
C SER A 170 2.27 24.14 23.87
N ALA A 171 2.99 23.06 24.19
CA ALA A 171 3.75 22.90 25.41
C ALA A 171 5.24 23.24 25.23
N TYR A 172 5.72 23.33 23.99
CA TYR A 172 7.15 23.44 23.67
C TYR A 172 7.80 24.68 24.30
N SER A 173 7.13 25.84 24.24
CA SER A 173 7.64 27.10 24.79
C SER A 173 7.51 27.22 26.32
N THR A 174 6.66 26.39 26.95
CA THR A 174 6.25 26.54 28.35
C THR A 174 6.73 25.42 29.27
N THR A 175 7.22 24.31 28.74
CA THR A 175 7.60 23.12 29.53
C THR A 175 9.07 22.73 29.33
N ASN A 176 9.63 22.02 30.30
CA ASN A 176 11.01 21.52 30.21
C ASN A 176 11.07 20.22 29.36
N ASN A 177 12.28 19.82 28.94
CA ASN A 177 12.46 18.64 28.07
C ASN A 177 11.96 17.33 28.71
N ARG A 178 11.96 17.22 30.04
CA ARG A 178 11.47 16.02 30.73
C ARG A 178 9.95 15.90 30.60
N GLU A 179 9.24 17.02 30.72
CA GLU A 179 7.79 17.09 30.53
C GLU A 179 7.40 16.88 29.06
N LEU A 180 8.10 17.53 28.11
CA LEU A 180 7.90 17.29 26.67
C LEU A 180 8.10 15.81 26.32
N ARG A 181 9.16 15.19 26.84
CA ARG A 181 9.40 13.75 26.67
C ARG A 181 8.29 12.90 27.29
N GLY A 182 7.79 13.29 28.46
CA GLY A 182 6.67 12.64 29.11
C GLY A 182 5.42 12.64 28.22
N LYS A 183 5.07 13.80 27.68
CA LYS A 183 3.93 13.96 26.74
C LYS A 183 4.11 13.15 25.46
N ALA A 184 5.30 13.21 24.85
CA ALA A 184 5.59 12.44 23.63
C ALA A 184 5.53 10.93 23.87
N ARG A 185 5.94 10.44 25.05
CA ARG A 185 5.78 9.02 25.43
C ARG A 185 4.32 8.62 25.61
N VAL A 186 3.49 9.51 26.18
CA VAL A 186 2.04 9.27 26.30
C VAL A 186 1.40 9.19 24.91
N ALA A 187 1.80 10.07 23.98
CA ALA A 187 1.37 10.03 22.58
C ALA A 187 1.67 8.68 21.92
N ILE A 188 2.94 8.24 22.02
CA ILE A 188 3.38 6.96 21.46
C ILE A 188 2.63 5.79 22.11
N LYS A 189 2.41 5.82 23.42
CA LYS A 189 1.64 4.77 24.10
C LYS A 189 0.20 4.66 23.54
N GLY A 190 -0.47 5.79 23.31
CA GLY A 190 -1.80 5.79 22.69
C GLY A 190 -1.79 5.19 21.28
N LEU A 191 -0.75 5.43 20.50
CA LEU A 191 -0.57 4.82 19.18
C LEU A 191 -0.27 3.32 19.26
N GLU A 192 0.55 2.90 20.24
CA GLU A 192 0.84 1.49 20.51
C GLU A 192 -0.42 0.73 20.94
N ASP A 193 -1.31 1.34 21.73
CA ASP A 193 -2.59 0.75 22.13
C ASP A 193 -3.51 0.54 20.90
N LEU A 194 -3.58 1.52 20.00
CA LEU A 194 -4.29 1.39 18.71
C LEU A 194 -3.67 0.30 17.83
N LEU A 195 -2.34 0.26 17.74
CA LEU A 195 -1.61 -0.74 16.96
C LEU A 195 -1.85 -2.15 17.50
N CYS A 196 -1.86 -2.33 18.82
CA CYS A 196 -2.21 -3.58 19.49
C CYS A 196 -3.64 -4.03 19.16
N ARG A 197 -4.61 -3.10 19.15
CA ARG A 197 -5.99 -3.40 18.75
C ARG A 197 -6.08 -3.82 17.28
N ALA A 198 -5.38 -3.12 16.38
CA ALA A 198 -5.32 -3.49 14.96
C ALA A 198 -4.71 -4.89 14.77
N LYS A 199 -3.63 -5.21 15.47
CA LYS A 199 -3.02 -6.55 15.47
C LYS A 199 -3.99 -7.64 15.92
N ASP A 200 -4.72 -7.44 17.03
CA ASP A 200 -5.73 -8.38 17.51
C ASP A 200 -6.80 -8.66 16.43
N LEU A 201 -7.30 -7.59 15.79
CA LEU A 201 -8.28 -7.71 14.72
C LEU A 201 -7.72 -8.43 13.48
N VAL A 202 -6.47 -8.17 13.08
CA VAL A 202 -5.80 -8.92 12.00
C VAL A 202 -5.77 -10.41 12.34
N LEU A 203 -5.29 -10.78 13.53
CA LEU A 203 -5.22 -12.19 13.93
C LEU A 203 -6.60 -12.86 13.89
N ARG A 204 -7.64 -12.16 14.38
CA ARG A 204 -9.04 -12.63 14.33
C ARG A 204 -9.64 -12.67 12.92
N SER A 205 -9.03 -11.99 11.97
CA SER A 205 -9.45 -11.95 10.56
C SER A 205 -8.71 -12.99 9.71
N LEU A 206 -7.63 -13.60 10.21
CA LEU A 206 -6.87 -14.62 9.47
C LEU A 206 -7.73 -15.79 8.95
N PRO A 207 -8.77 -16.29 9.65
CA PRO A 207 -9.65 -17.32 9.09
C PRO A 207 -10.44 -16.88 7.85
N ARG A 208 -10.56 -15.57 7.61
CA ARG A 208 -11.17 -14.99 6.40
C ARG A 208 -10.15 -14.71 5.30
N LEU A 209 -8.87 -14.89 5.60
CA LEU A 209 -7.80 -14.77 4.61
C LEU A 209 -8.05 -15.80 3.51
N GLY A 210 -8.13 -15.31 2.27
CA GLY A 210 -8.44 -16.12 1.10
C GLY A 210 -9.93 -16.37 0.79
N SER A 211 -10.84 -15.65 1.47
CA SER A 211 -12.26 -15.64 1.07
C SER A 211 -12.52 -14.69 -0.11
N ARG A 212 -13.41 -15.10 -1.03
CA ARG A 212 -13.70 -14.40 -2.29
C ARG A 212 -14.10 -12.93 -2.11
N ASP A 213 -14.88 -12.64 -1.09
CA ASP A 213 -15.47 -11.31 -0.97
C ASP A 213 -14.48 -10.26 -0.44
N ASN A 214 -13.34 -10.65 0.17
CA ASN A 214 -12.52 -9.71 0.96
C ASN A 214 -11.01 -10.02 1.07
N SER A 215 -10.48 -11.04 0.40
CA SER A 215 -9.08 -11.46 0.55
C SER A 215 -8.06 -10.36 0.23
N ARG A 216 -8.23 -9.66 -0.89
CA ARG A 216 -7.33 -8.56 -1.30
C ARG A 216 -7.31 -7.41 -0.30
N ARG A 217 -8.48 -7.04 0.21
CA ARG A 217 -8.61 -5.93 1.16
C ARG A 217 -7.95 -6.28 2.50
N LEU A 218 -8.17 -7.49 3.02
CA LEU A 218 -7.51 -7.94 4.23
C LEU A 218 -5.99 -8.00 4.09
N VAL A 219 -5.48 -8.48 2.95
CA VAL A 219 -4.04 -8.48 2.67
C VAL A 219 -3.47 -7.06 2.62
N SER A 220 -4.19 -6.11 2.02
CA SER A 220 -3.79 -4.71 2.02
C SER A 220 -3.72 -4.13 3.43
N GLU A 221 -4.72 -4.37 4.26
CA GLU A 221 -4.71 -3.91 5.66
C GLU A 221 -3.52 -4.49 6.44
N ILE A 222 -3.20 -5.77 6.21
CA ILE A 222 -2.00 -6.41 6.80
C ILE A 222 -0.71 -5.73 6.32
N TYR A 223 -0.61 -5.44 5.02
CA TYR A 223 0.54 -4.78 4.42
C TYR A 223 0.73 -3.38 5.00
N ASP A 224 -0.35 -2.59 5.10
CA ASP A 224 -0.32 -1.24 5.64
C ASP A 224 0.00 -1.23 7.15
N LEU A 225 -0.39 -2.29 7.88
CA LEU A 225 -0.05 -2.46 9.29
C LEU A 225 1.46 -2.65 9.49
N LEU A 226 2.17 -3.35 8.58
CA LEU A 226 3.64 -3.43 8.59
C LEU A 226 4.25 -2.03 8.57
N ASP A 227 3.79 -1.18 7.67
CA ASP A 227 4.30 0.18 7.60
C ASP A 227 3.93 1.03 8.83
N ASN A 228 2.74 0.85 9.40
CA ASN A 228 2.34 1.52 10.64
C ASN A 228 3.32 1.21 11.80
N GLY A 229 3.86 -0.02 11.82
CA GLY A 229 4.93 -0.39 12.74
C GLY A 229 6.19 0.45 12.56
N GLY A 230 6.61 0.67 11.31
CA GLY A 230 7.73 1.56 10.97
C GLY A 230 7.49 3.01 11.38
N ASP A 231 6.27 3.51 11.21
CA ASP A 231 5.89 4.88 11.58
C ASP A 231 5.95 5.10 13.11
N VAL A 232 5.50 4.12 13.91
CA VAL A 232 5.70 4.14 15.37
C VAL A 232 7.19 4.12 15.73
N ALA A 233 8.01 3.34 15.02
CA ALA A 233 9.45 3.29 15.25
C ALA A 233 10.12 4.65 15.01
N LEU A 234 9.74 5.34 13.94
CA LEU A 234 10.22 6.70 13.63
C LEU A 234 9.84 7.68 14.75
N LEU A 235 8.58 7.66 15.21
CA LEU A 235 8.12 8.51 16.30
C LEU A 235 8.84 8.22 17.64
N ARG A 236 9.20 6.96 17.92
CA ARG A 236 10.08 6.62 19.06
C ARG A 236 11.47 7.24 18.90
N GLY A 237 11.97 7.35 17.67
CA GLY A 237 13.19 8.10 17.33
C GLY A 237 13.15 9.55 17.81
N TYR A 238 12.03 10.25 17.64
CA TYR A 238 11.85 11.61 18.16
C TYR A 238 12.01 11.70 19.69
N VAL A 239 11.40 10.78 20.43
CA VAL A 239 11.53 10.72 21.90
C VAL A 239 12.98 10.49 22.34
N ASN A 240 13.74 9.72 21.57
CA ASN A 240 15.17 9.49 21.82
C ASN A 240 16.02 10.71 21.45
N LYS A 241 15.63 11.48 20.45
CA LYS A 241 16.29 12.75 20.10
C LYS A 241 16.09 13.79 21.20
N ILE A 242 14.89 13.93 21.81
CA ILE A 242 14.63 14.86 22.93
C ILE A 242 15.62 14.70 24.10
N LEU A 243 16.13 13.48 24.36
CA LEU A 243 17.14 13.21 25.41
C LEU A 243 18.42 14.04 25.26
N HIS A 244 18.79 14.41 24.04
CA HIS A 244 20.15 14.88 23.74
C HIS A 244 20.28 16.41 23.67
N THR A 245 19.25 17.16 24.07
CA THR A 245 18.96 18.41 23.37
C THR A 245 18.73 19.68 24.20
N LYS A 246 18.71 19.60 25.54
CA LYS A 246 19.01 20.78 26.37
C LYS A 246 20.22 20.46 27.23
N LYS A 247 21.42 20.52 26.64
CA LYS A 247 22.55 20.99 27.44
C LYS A 247 22.35 22.49 27.60
N VAL A 248 22.20 22.91 28.86
CA VAL A 248 22.37 24.30 29.30
C VAL A 248 23.54 24.90 28.54
N ILE A 249 23.36 26.13 28.05
CA ILE A 249 24.35 26.98 27.41
C ILE A 249 25.63 26.99 28.25
N VAL A 250 26.53 26.03 28.00
CA VAL A 250 27.88 25.95 28.56
C VAL A 250 28.73 25.23 27.52
N THR A 251 29.31 26.04 26.63
CA THR A 251 30.61 25.82 25.99
C THR A 251 30.92 24.41 25.44
N SER A 252 30.17 23.93 24.45
CA SER A 252 30.69 22.87 23.55
C SER A 252 30.51 23.23 22.08
N VAL A 253 31.62 23.25 21.35
CA VAL A 253 31.85 23.71 19.97
C VAL A 253 31.20 22.80 18.89
N PHE A 254 30.26 21.93 19.26
CA PHE A 254 29.49 21.13 18.32
C PHE A 254 27.99 21.24 18.66
N PRO A 255 27.17 21.89 17.81
CA PRO A 255 25.74 21.97 18.05
C PRO A 255 25.12 20.59 17.86
N LYS A 256 24.76 19.91 18.95
CA LYS A 256 23.80 18.79 18.89
C LYS A 256 22.43 19.38 18.54
N PRO A 257 21.64 18.74 17.66
CA PRO A 257 20.43 19.33 17.09
C PRO A 257 19.41 19.63 18.19
N ALA A 258 19.09 20.92 18.36
CA ALA A 258 17.97 21.42 19.16
C ALA A 258 16.65 20.83 18.62
N VAL A 259 15.78 20.28 19.47
CA VAL A 259 14.42 19.92 19.10
C VAL A 259 13.72 21.25 19.01
N THR A 260 13.33 21.66 17.81
CA THR A 260 12.71 22.96 17.54
C THR A 260 11.20 22.87 17.70
N GLY A 261 10.52 24.03 17.81
CA GLY A 261 9.06 24.09 17.76
C GLY A 261 8.52 23.42 16.49
N PHE A 262 9.20 23.62 15.37
CA PHE A 262 8.96 22.94 14.10
C PHE A 262 8.95 21.41 14.23
N MET A 263 9.91 20.80 14.92
CA MET A 263 9.90 19.34 15.12
C MET A 263 8.76 18.86 16.06
N ALA A 264 8.35 19.69 17.03
CA ALA A 264 7.23 19.37 17.92
C ALA A 264 5.88 19.43 17.17
N ASP A 265 5.70 20.45 16.33
CA ASP A 265 4.52 20.59 15.46
C ASP A 265 4.41 19.37 14.54
N ASN A 266 5.48 19.01 13.84
CA ASN A 266 5.49 17.86 12.93
C ASN A 266 5.29 16.51 13.65
N PHE A 267 5.71 16.39 14.90
CA PHE A 267 5.40 15.19 15.69
C PHE A 267 3.89 15.11 15.99
N ASP A 268 3.25 16.23 16.35
CA ASP A 268 1.80 16.27 16.57
C ASP A 268 1.04 15.91 15.28
N HIS A 269 1.48 16.42 14.12
CA HIS A 269 0.91 16.04 12.82
C HIS A 269 1.08 14.54 12.53
N ALA A 270 2.30 14.02 12.63
CA ALA A 270 2.61 12.62 12.35
C ALA A 270 1.85 11.66 13.27
N THR A 271 1.73 11.98 14.56
CA THR A 271 0.94 11.19 15.51
C THR A 271 -0.56 11.24 15.18
N SER A 272 -1.13 12.42 14.93
CA SER A 272 -2.55 12.59 14.56
C SER A 272 -2.92 11.78 13.31
N ARG A 273 -2.07 11.85 12.28
CA ARG A 273 -2.25 11.13 11.02
C ARG A 273 -2.19 9.62 11.22
N LEU A 274 -1.17 9.11 11.92
CA LEU A 274 -1.04 7.70 12.20
C LEU A 274 -2.23 7.16 13.01
N ALA A 275 -2.70 7.89 14.03
CA ALA A 275 -3.87 7.48 14.80
C ALA A 275 -5.14 7.44 13.95
N SER A 276 -5.36 8.46 13.11
CA SER A 276 -6.52 8.51 12.22
C SER A 276 -6.55 7.33 11.26
N ARG A 277 -5.38 6.98 10.69
CA ARG A 277 -5.23 5.80 9.84
C ARG A 277 -5.44 4.50 10.60
N LEU A 278 -4.86 4.34 11.79
CA LEU A 278 -5.07 3.16 12.63
C LEU A 278 -6.55 2.99 12.99
N LYS A 279 -7.26 4.08 13.32
CA LYS A 279 -8.71 4.05 13.60
C LYS A 279 -9.53 3.63 12.36
N ALA A 280 -9.19 4.15 11.18
CA ALA A 280 -9.83 3.76 9.93
C ALA A 280 -9.59 2.29 9.61
N GLN A 281 -8.34 1.84 9.70
CA GLN A 281 -7.95 0.43 9.54
C GLN A 281 -8.66 -0.49 10.54
N ILE A 282 -8.74 -0.11 11.82
CA ILE A 282 -9.51 -0.85 12.84
C ILE A 282 -10.98 -1.01 12.42
N SER A 283 -11.62 0.08 11.98
CA SER A 283 -13.02 0.06 11.51
C SER A 283 -13.24 -0.88 10.31
N ILE A 284 -12.25 -0.97 9.42
CA ILE A 284 -12.27 -1.91 8.30
C ILE A 284 -12.09 -3.35 8.80
N LEU A 285 -11.08 -3.61 9.62
CA LEU A 285 -10.77 -4.94 10.15
C LEU A 285 -11.89 -5.51 11.03
N GLU A 286 -12.67 -4.67 11.71
CA GLU A 286 -13.86 -5.07 12.48
C GLU A 286 -14.91 -5.77 11.61
N GLN A 287 -14.95 -5.49 10.30
CA GLN A 287 -15.87 -6.14 9.35
C GLN A 287 -15.44 -7.58 9.03
N PHE A 288 -14.16 -7.90 9.21
CA PHE A 288 -13.59 -9.23 8.92
C PHE A 288 -13.40 -10.08 10.18
N ALA A 289 -13.24 -9.44 11.33
CA ALA A 289 -12.89 -10.12 12.56
C ALA A 289 -13.99 -11.09 13.01
N VAL A 290 -13.62 -12.36 13.15
CA VAL A 290 -14.51 -13.39 13.69
C VAL A 290 -14.72 -13.13 15.20
N PRO A 291 -15.90 -13.44 15.79
CA PRO A 291 -16.13 -13.29 17.24
C PRO A 291 -15.00 -13.90 18.07
N ARG A 292 -14.71 -13.29 19.23
CA ARG A 292 -13.56 -13.61 20.08
C ARG A 292 -13.51 -15.08 20.55
N ASP A 293 -14.67 -15.74 20.56
CA ASP A 293 -14.84 -17.13 20.98
C ASP A 293 -14.61 -18.16 19.87
N ALA A 294 -14.45 -17.71 18.61
CA ALA A 294 -14.02 -18.58 17.53
C ALA A 294 -12.54 -18.90 17.73
N ARG A 295 -12.29 -20.09 18.28
CA ARG A 295 -10.94 -20.61 18.50
C ARG A 295 -10.14 -20.48 17.22
N LEU A 296 -9.06 -19.70 17.26
CA LEU A 296 -7.97 -19.83 16.31
C LEU A 296 -7.53 -21.29 16.38
N SER A 297 -7.82 -22.05 15.32
CA SER A 297 -7.37 -23.44 15.20
C SER A 297 -5.85 -23.43 15.24
N ASN A 298 -5.30 -23.80 16.39
CA ASN A 298 -3.88 -24.06 16.63
C ASN A 298 -2.93 -23.03 16.00
N ALA A 299 -3.04 -21.76 16.40
CA ALA A 299 -1.86 -20.90 16.42
C ALA A 299 -0.95 -21.46 17.50
N GLY A 300 -0.23 -22.54 17.17
CA GLY A 300 0.62 -23.25 18.10
C GLY A 300 1.59 -22.26 18.75
N GLU A 301 1.70 -22.35 20.07
CA GLU A 301 2.90 -22.00 20.81
C GLU A 301 4.06 -22.82 20.23
N GLY A 302 4.58 -22.38 19.09
CA GLY A 302 5.57 -23.07 18.30
C GLY A 302 6.83 -22.22 18.29
N GLN A 303 7.86 -22.72 18.98
CA GLN A 303 9.27 -22.34 18.89
C GLN A 303 9.57 -21.44 17.69
N GLY A 304 10.12 -20.24 17.95
CA GLY A 304 10.44 -19.23 16.94
C GLY A 304 10.99 -19.83 15.65
N ARG A 305 10.09 -20.04 14.68
CA ARG A 305 10.47 -20.45 13.33
C ARG A 305 11.15 -19.26 12.68
N ASP A 306 12.25 -19.54 11.97
CA ASP A 306 13.02 -18.49 11.33
C ASP A 306 12.17 -17.78 10.27
N LEU A 307 11.79 -16.53 10.59
CA LEU A 307 11.06 -15.61 9.70
C LEU A 307 11.73 -15.52 8.33
N THR A 308 13.06 -15.60 8.28
CA THR A 308 13.85 -15.54 7.05
C THR A 308 13.56 -16.74 6.16
N VAL A 309 13.51 -17.95 6.74
CA VAL A 309 13.23 -19.20 6.02
C VAL A 309 11.80 -19.19 5.50
N THR A 310 10.83 -18.82 6.34
CA THR A 310 9.42 -18.74 5.92
C THR A 310 9.25 -17.72 4.80
N THR A 311 9.88 -16.55 4.91
CA THR A 311 9.80 -15.50 3.89
C THR A 311 10.35 -15.98 2.54
N LYS A 312 11.55 -16.57 2.53
CA LYS A 312 12.15 -17.13 1.31
C LYS A 312 11.29 -18.23 0.68
N GLN A 313 10.74 -19.12 1.51
CA GLN A 313 9.88 -20.18 1.01
C GLN A 313 8.57 -19.63 0.44
N SER A 314 7.96 -18.63 1.07
CA SER A 314 6.74 -18.00 0.55
C SER A 314 6.95 -17.31 -0.81
N ILE A 315 8.14 -16.76 -1.05
CA ILE A 315 8.51 -16.19 -2.34
C ILE A 315 8.72 -17.28 -3.40
N ALA A 316 9.41 -18.37 -3.07
CA ALA A 316 9.56 -19.50 -4.00
C ALA A 316 8.22 -20.18 -4.32
N ASP A 317 7.34 -20.31 -3.31
CA ASP A 317 6.02 -20.92 -3.48
C ASP A 317 5.11 -20.03 -4.34
N LYS A 318 5.26 -18.69 -4.32
CA LYS A 318 4.59 -17.78 -5.28
C LYS A 318 4.92 -18.15 -6.72
N GLU A 319 6.20 -18.32 -7.04
CA GLU A 319 6.64 -18.62 -8.40
C GLU A 319 6.07 -19.96 -8.87
N THR A 320 6.11 -20.96 -7.98
CA THR A 320 5.50 -22.27 -8.21
C THR A 320 3.99 -22.16 -8.47
N LEU A 321 3.27 -21.38 -7.66
CA LEU A 321 1.83 -21.19 -7.78
C LEU A 321 1.47 -20.53 -9.12
N LEU A 322 2.17 -19.44 -9.48
CA LEU A 322 1.97 -18.76 -10.77
C LEU A 322 2.26 -19.71 -11.94
N SER A 323 3.36 -20.47 -11.89
CA SER A 323 3.68 -21.43 -12.93
C SER A 323 2.58 -22.48 -13.11
N LEU A 324 2.10 -23.07 -12.02
CA LEU A 324 1.06 -24.10 -12.08
C LEU A 324 -0.26 -23.55 -12.61
N HIS A 325 -0.58 -22.30 -12.26
CA HIS A 325 -1.76 -21.60 -12.74
C HIS A 325 -1.70 -21.38 -14.26
N TRP A 326 -0.56 -20.92 -14.80
CA TRP A 326 -0.38 -20.76 -16.24
C TRP A 326 -0.43 -22.08 -17.00
N ARG A 327 0.21 -23.12 -16.46
CA ARG A 327 0.10 -24.48 -17.03
C ARG A 327 -1.35 -24.95 -17.07
N SER A 328 -2.11 -24.71 -16.00
CA SER A 328 -3.55 -25.05 -15.93
C SER A 328 -4.32 -24.36 -17.05
N ARG A 329 -4.07 -23.07 -17.26
CA ARG A 329 -4.71 -22.29 -18.31
C ARG A 329 -4.36 -22.78 -19.72
N ALA A 330 -3.08 -23.10 -19.96
CA ALA A 330 -2.63 -23.61 -21.27
C ALA A 330 -3.25 -24.97 -21.62
N ILE A 331 -3.31 -25.89 -20.65
CA ILE A 331 -3.98 -27.19 -20.86
C ILE A 331 -5.48 -26.99 -21.08
N LEU A 332 -6.10 -26.09 -20.31
CA LEU A 332 -7.51 -25.79 -20.44
C LEU A 332 -7.87 -25.25 -21.82
N ASP A 333 -7.09 -24.29 -22.32
CA ASP A 333 -7.29 -23.70 -23.65
C ASP A 333 -7.15 -24.76 -24.76
N ASP A 334 -6.17 -25.68 -24.63
CA ASP A 334 -6.01 -26.82 -25.54
C ASP A 334 -7.23 -27.77 -25.49
N LEU A 335 -7.69 -28.16 -24.29
CA LEU A 335 -8.84 -29.05 -24.13
C LEU A 335 -10.14 -28.43 -24.67
N LYS A 336 -10.36 -27.14 -24.43
CA LYS A 336 -11.50 -26.39 -24.98
C LYS A 336 -11.45 -26.32 -26.50
N SER A 337 -10.28 -26.06 -27.09
CA SER A 337 -10.11 -26.02 -28.55
C SER A 337 -10.46 -27.35 -29.23
N ARG A 338 -10.31 -28.47 -28.51
CA ARG A 338 -10.66 -29.82 -28.96
C ARG A 338 -12.12 -30.21 -28.67
N GLY A 339 -12.91 -29.32 -28.08
CA GLY A 339 -14.31 -29.57 -27.73
C GLY A 339 -14.50 -30.69 -26.70
N ASN A 340 -13.55 -30.88 -25.77
CA ASN A 340 -13.65 -31.94 -24.77
C ASN A 340 -14.79 -31.63 -23.77
N PRO A 341 -15.86 -32.46 -23.71
CA PRO A 341 -17.05 -32.18 -22.90
C PRO A 341 -16.81 -32.32 -21.39
N GLU A 342 -15.75 -33.01 -20.98
CA GLU A 342 -15.42 -33.22 -19.56
C GLU A 342 -14.77 -31.98 -18.92
N VAL A 343 -14.37 -30.98 -19.71
CA VAL A 343 -13.72 -29.75 -19.25
C VAL A 343 -14.59 -28.98 -18.26
N GLU A 344 -15.89 -28.88 -18.52
CA GLU A 344 -16.81 -28.16 -17.64
C GLU A 344 -16.92 -28.82 -16.26
N ASN A 345 -16.86 -30.17 -16.21
CA ASN A 345 -16.90 -30.92 -14.96
C ASN A 345 -15.61 -30.78 -14.13
N VAL A 346 -14.45 -30.66 -14.78
CA VAL A 346 -13.17 -30.46 -14.09
C VAL A 346 -13.00 -29.01 -13.59
N LEU A 347 -13.64 -28.05 -14.27
CA LEU A 347 -13.70 -26.66 -13.82
C LEU A 347 -14.77 -26.41 -12.76
N ALA A 348 -15.79 -27.27 -12.66
CA ALA A 348 -16.87 -27.14 -11.69
C ALA A 348 -16.31 -27.18 -10.26
N GLY A 349 -16.29 -26.01 -9.61
CA GLY A 349 -15.82 -25.85 -8.23
C GLY A 349 -14.45 -25.18 -8.07
N MET A 350 -13.77 -24.78 -9.15
CA MET A 350 -12.55 -23.97 -9.07
C MET A 350 -12.78 -22.51 -9.40
N ASP A 351 -12.35 -21.64 -8.50
CA ASP A 351 -12.34 -20.19 -8.69
C ASP A 351 -10.92 -19.75 -9.10
N PHE A 352 -10.67 -19.74 -10.42
CA PHE A 352 -9.38 -19.35 -11.00
C PHE A 352 -9.02 -17.89 -10.70
N ASP A 353 -10.03 -17.03 -10.58
CA ASP A 353 -9.82 -15.62 -10.23
C ASP A 353 -9.34 -15.51 -8.78
N LEU A 354 -9.93 -16.29 -7.87
CA LEU A 354 -9.48 -16.36 -6.48
C LEU A 354 -8.04 -16.87 -6.33
N LEU A 355 -7.68 -17.94 -7.06
CA LEU A 355 -6.31 -18.49 -7.05
C LEU A 355 -5.30 -17.49 -7.61
N THR A 356 -5.67 -16.77 -8.67
CA THR A 356 -4.86 -15.69 -9.23
C THR A 356 -4.66 -14.59 -8.19
N ASP A 357 -5.71 -14.24 -7.47
CA ASP A 357 -5.69 -13.20 -6.44
C ASP A 357 -4.80 -13.57 -5.26
N HIS A 358 -4.85 -14.83 -4.81
CA HIS A 358 -3.97 -15.35 -3.78
C HIS A 358 -2.50 -15.30 -4.22
N ALA A 359 -2.22 -15.77 -5.45
CA ALA A 359 -0.87 -15.75 -6.01
C ALA A 359 -0.28 -14.34 -6.15
N LYS A 360 -1.13 -13.33 -6.35
CA LYS A 360 -0.72 -11.93 -6.44
C LYS A 360 -0.55 -11.28 -5.08
N SER A 361 -1.53 -11.47 -4.19
CA SER A 361 -1.67 -10.68 -2.96
C SER A 361 -0.91 -11.25 -1.77
N LEU A 362 -1.05 -12.55 -1.47
CA LEU A 362 -0.45 -13.16 -0.27
C LEU A 362 1.08 -13.04 -0.22
N PRO A 363 1.81 -13.21 -1.34
CA PRO A 363 3.26 -13.04 -1.34
C PRO A 363 3.72 -11.60 -1.13
N ALA A 364 2.85 -10.60 -1.30
CA ALA A 364 3.20 -9.20 -1.05
C ALA A 364 3.59 -8.97 0.42
N ILE A 365 3.01 -9.75 1.35
CA ILE A 365 3.36 -9.74 2.78
C ILE A 365 4.80 -10.25 2.96
N ALA A 366 5.14 -11.37 2.32
CA ALA A 366 6.49 -11.94 2.38
C ALA A 366 7.55 -10.99 1.78
N VAL A 367 7.28 -10.45 0.60
CA VAL A 367 8.16 -9.47 -0.06
C VAL A 367 8.37 -8.26 0.83
N LYS A 368 7.32 -7.75 1.48
CA LYS A 368 7.44 -6.61 2.40
C LYS A 368 8.35 -6.90 3.59
N VAL A 369 8.21 -8.09 4.17
CA VAL A 369 9.06 -8.55 5.29
C VAL A 369 10.52 -8.68 4.85
N GLU A 370 10.77 -9.26 3.66
CA GLU A 370 12.12 -9.36 3.10
C GLU A 370 12.75 -7.99 2.89
N VAL A 371 12.01 -7.06 2.26
CA VAL A 371 12.47 -5.70 2.01
C VAL A 371 12.78 -4.97 3.32
N ASP A 372 11.96 -5.15 4.36
CA ASP A 372 12.22 -4.55 5.67
C ASP A 372 13.53 -5.08 6.30
N PHE A 373 13.80 -6.38 6.21
CA PHE A 373 15.08 -6.94 6.67
C PHE A 373 16.28 -6.45 5.85
N GLN A 374 16.15 -6.38 4.52
CA GLN A 374 17.26 -6.00 3.64
C GLN A 374 17.59 -4.51 3.71
N LEU A 375 16.57 -3.64 3.74
CA LEU A 375 16.74 -2.19 3.60
C LEU A 375 16.59 -1.41 4.91
N HIS A 376 15.93 -2.00 5.90
CA HIS A 376 15.52 -1.31 7.13
C HIS A 376 15.89 -2.09 8.39
N ASP A 377 16.75 -3.11 8.30
CA ASP A 377 17.21 -3.93 9.43
C ASP A 377 16.06 -4.50 10.28
N GLY A 378 14.93 -4.79 9.62
CA GLY A 378 13.74 -5.35 10.26
C GLY A 378 13.00 -4.38 11.20
N VAL A 379 13.18 -3.06 11.06
CA VAL A 379 12.56 -2.06 11.95
C VAL A 379 11.04 -2.20 12.04
N CYS A 380 10.35 -2.41 10.93
CA CYS A 380 8.89 -2.54 10.91
C CYS A 380 8.47 -3.85 11.58
N VAL A 381 9.12 -4.97 11.22
CA VAL A 381 8.88 -6.30 11.77
C VAL A 381 9.13 -6.31 13.29
N ASN A 382 10.23 -5.74 13.75
CA ASN A 382 10.59 -5.66 15.16
C ASN A 382 9.59 -4.78 15.94
N SER A 383 9.12 -3.68 15.35
CA SER A 383 8.18 -2.77 16.01
C SER A 383 6.79 -3.36 16.19
N LEU A 384 6.33 -4.19 15.24
CA LEU A 384 5.08 -4.95 15.39
C LEU A 384 5.23 -6.18 16.28
N GLY A 385 6.43 -6.73 16.38
CA GLY A 385 6.72 -7.98 17.06
C GLY A 385 6.82 -9.14 16.08
N ARG A 386 7.96 -9.83 16.14
CA ARG A 386 8.30 -10.94 15.23
C ARG A 386 7.27 -12.06 15.25
N ASP A 387 6.72 -12.41 16.41
CA ASP A 387 5.75 -13.49 16.55
C ASP A 387 4.43 -13.18 15.84
N PHE A 388 3.98 -11.92 15.89
CA PHE A 388 2.81 -11.47 15.15
C PHE A 388 3.02 -11.60 13.65
N VAL A 389 4.15 -11.09 13.14
CA VAL A 389 4.48 -11.15 11.71
C VAL A 389 4.63 -12.61 11.25
N ALA A 390 5.26 -13.45 12.06
CA ALA A 390 5.42 -14.88 11.76
C ALA A 390 4.06 -15.59 11.65
N THR A 391 3.13 -15.27 12.54
CA THR A 391 1.77 -15.85 12.53
C THR A 391 1.02 -15.48 11.26
N VAL A 392 1.05 -14.19 10.90
CA VAL A 392 0.38 -13.68 9.69
C VAL A 392 0.99 -14.28 8.42
N LEU A 393 2.33 -14.32 8.35
CA LEU A 393 3.06 -14.89 7.22
C LEU A 393 2.77 -16.39 7.08
N GLN A 394 2.72 -17.12 8.20
CA GLN A 394 2.40 -18.55 8.20
C GLN A 394 0.98 -18.80 7.67
N ALA A 395 -0.02 -18.03 8.10
CA ALA A 395 -1.38 -18.16 7.61
C ALA A 395 -1.48 -17.89 6.10
N ALA A 396 -0.80 -16.85 5.60
CA ALA A 396 -0.73 -16.56 4.18
C ALA A 396 -0.01 -17.68 3.40
N HIS A 397 1.07 -18.22 3.96
CA HIS A 397 1.85 -19.29 3.35
C HIS A 397 1.09 -20.61 3.27
N ASP A 398 0.31 -20.95 4.31
CA ASP A 398 -0.48 -22.18 4.33
C ASP A 398 -1.59 -22.17 3.26
N LEU A 399 -2.18 -21.00 2.99
CA LEU A 399 -3.11 -20.82 1.87
C LEU A 399 -2.42 -21.03 0.52
N VAL A 400 -1.25 -20.42 0.30
CA VAL A 400 -0.46 -20.61 -0.93
C VAL A 400 -0.14 -22.09 -1.14
N LYS A 401 0.23 -22.82 -0.08
CA LYS A 401 0.50 -24.28 -0.17
C LYS A 401 -0.74 -25.08 -0.53
N ALA A 402 -1.90 -24.75 0.06
CA ALA A 402 -3.15 -25.40 -0.28
C ALA A 402 -3.52 -25.16 -1.76
N ASP A 403 -3.30 -23.94 -2.26
CA ASP A 403 -3.55 -23.58 -3.66
C ASP A 403 -2.60 -24.31 -4.61
N ILE A 404 -1.31 -24.42 -4.27
CA ILE A 404 -0.33 -25.21 -5.05
C ILE A 404 -0.77 -26.67 -5.13
N ALA A 405 -1.20 -27.27 -4.01
CA ALA A 405 -1.67 -28.67 -4.00
C ALA A 405 -2.90 -28.84 -4.90
N THR A 406 -3.84 -27.90 -4.82
CA THR A 406 -5.05 -27.89 -5.65
C THR A 406 -4.71 -27.79 -7.14
N LEU A 407 -3.82 -26.87 -7.53
CA LEU A 407 -3.41 -26.71 -8.92
C LEU A 407 -2.58 -27.88 -9.45
N ARG A 408 -1.74 -28.52 -8.62
CA ARG A 408 -1.05 -29.76 -9.02
C ARG A 408 -2.03 -30.87 -9.33
N GLN A 409 -3.05 -31.05 -8.50
CA GLN A 409 -4.10 -32.04 -8.73
C GLN A 409 -4.90 -31.72 -9.98
N LEU A 410 -5.25 -30.44 -10.18
CA LEU A 410 -5.96 -29.98 -11.37
C LEU A 410 -5.17 -30.25 -12.66
N ASN A 411 -3.91 -29.81 -12.71
CA ASN A 411 -3.01 -30.05 -13.83
C ASN A 411 -2.92 -31.55 -14.13
N SER A 412 -2.72 -32.38 -13.11
CA SER A 412 -2.65 -33.83 -13.26
C SER A 412 -3.94 -34.42 -13.85
N ASN A 413 -5.10 -33.93 -13.43
CA ASN A 413 -6.39 -34.40 -13.95
C ASN A 413 -6.60 -33.96 -15.40
N MET A 414 -6.32 -32.70 -15.72
CA MET A 414 -6.47 -32.17 -17.09
C MET A 414 -5.46 -32.81 -18.06
N GLU A 415 -4.23 -33.09 -17.63
CA GLU A 415 -3.23 -33.78 -18.44
C GLU A 415 -3.71 -35.16 -18.87
N ARG A 416 -4.35 -35.93 -17.98
CA ARG A 416 -4.94 -37.23 -18.36
C ARG A 416 -5.98 -37.10 -19.48
N MET A 417 -6.73 -36.00 -19.49
CA MET A 417 -7.74 -35.73 -20.51
C MET A 417 -7.14 -35.36 -21.88
N THR A 418 -5.90 -34.90 -21.91
CA THR A 418 -5.22 -34.55 -23.18
C THR A 418 -4.84 -35.79 -24.01
N GLY A 419 -4.80 -36.97 -23.38
CA GLY A 419 -4.33 -38.22 -23.98
C GLY A 419 -2.82 -38.27 -24.23
N LEU A 420 -2.07 -37.28 -23.76
CA LEU A 420 -0.62 -37.21 -23.87
C LEU A 420 0.04 -38.04 -22.77
N SER A 421 1.20 -38.63 -23.06
CA SER A 421 2.06 -39.17 -22.01
C SER A 421 2.57 -38.03 -21.09
N PRO A 422 2.98 -38.32 -19.84
CA PRO A 422 3.53 -37.30 -18.95
C PRO A 422 4.71 -36.52 -19.54
N ALA A 423 5.56 -37.18 -20.35
CA ALA A 423 6.68 -36.53 -21.02
C ALA A 423 6.22 -35.57 -22.12
N GLU A 424 5.24 -35.98 -22.95
CA GLU A 424 4.66 -35.12 -23.99
C GLU A 424 3.89 -33.94 -23.39
N ALA A 425 3.14 -34.16 -22.31
CA ALA A 425 2.44 -33.12 -21.58
C ALA A 425 3.43 -32.10 -20.96
N ALA A 426 4.54 -32.56 -20.38
CA ALA A 426 5.57 -31.68 -19.82
C ALA A 426 6.29 -30.84 -20.89
N VAL A 427 6.48 -31.37 -22.10
CA VAL A 427 7.06 -30.62 -23.22
C VAL A 427 6.05 -29.61 -23.80
N ARG A 428 4.78 -30.02 -23.93
CA ARG A 428 3.73 -29.17 -24.53
C ARG A 428 3.24 -28.08 -23.58
N PHE A 429 3.18 -28.36 -22.29
CA PHE A 429 2.68 -27.47 -21.23
C PHE A 429 3.70 -27.35 -20.09
N PRO A 430 4.88 -26.77 -20.31
CA PRO A 430 5.94 -26.76 -19.31
C PRO A 430 5.52 -26.05 -18.01
N THR A 431 5.91 -26.61 -16.85
CA THR A 431 6.05 -25.82 -15.63
C THR A 431 7.31 -24.98 -15.74
N MET A 432 7.28 -23.78 -15.21
CA MET A 432 8.33 -22.79 -15.34
C MET A 432 8.87 -22.49 -13.96
N ASP A 433 10.02 -23.10 -13.68
CA ASP A 433 10.69 -23.00 -12.38
C ASP A 433 11.43 -21.66 -12.20
N ASN A 434 11.29 -20.71 -13.15
CA ASN A 434 11.88 -19.37 -13.07
C ASN A 434 11.22 -18.33 -13.98
N TYR A 435 11.31 -17.05 -13.57
CA TYR A 435 10.73 -15.88 -14.23
C TYR A 435 11.19 -15.69 -15.70
N THR A 436 12.43 -16.09 -16.02
CA THR A 436 12.98 -15.97 -17.38
C THR A 436 12.32 -16.95 -18.34
N GLY A 437 12.08 -18.19 -17.91
CA GLY A 437 11.27 -19.15 -18.67
C GLY A 437 9.84 -18.63 -18.88
N PHE A 438 9.28 -17.99 -17.84
CA PHE A 438 7.95 -17.39 -17.87
C PHE A 438 7.76 -16.34 -18.96
N MET A 439 8.67 -15.37 -19.06
CA MET A 439 8.60 -14.31 -20.08
C MET A 439 8.76 -14.86 -21.51
N ASP A 440 9.60 -15.88 -21.68
CA ASP A 440 9.82 -16.52 -22.97
C ASP A 440 8.62 -17.35 -23.45
N PHE A 441 7.90 -18.01 -22.54
CA PHE A 441 6.69 -18.75 -22.87
C PHE A 441 5.52 -17.83 -23.20
N MET A 442 5.34 -16.75 -22.42
CA MET A 442 4.34 -15.70 -22.71
C MET A 442 4.59 -15.02 -24.06
N SER A 443 5.85 -14.88 -24.46
CA SER A 443 6.23 -14.35 -25.78
C SER A 443 5.87 -15.30 -26.93
N ARG A 444 5.85 -16.61 -26.68
CA ARG A 444 5.52 -17.65 -27.67
C ARG A 444 4.01 -17.90 -27.83
N HIS A 445 3.21 -17.61 -26.81
CA HIS A 445 1.75 -17.81 -26.81
C HIS A 445 1.02 -16.47 -27.02
N LYS A 446 1.21 -15.93 -28.23
CA LYS A 446 0.84 -14.58 -28.69
C LYS A 446 -0.64 -14.18 -28.52
N ASP A 447 -1.52 -15.14 -28.21
CA ASP A 447 -2.97 -14.95 -28.08
C ASP A 447 -3.47 -14.88 -26.62
N ALA A 448 -2.58 -14.92 -25.62
CA ALA A 448 -2.93 -14.51 -24.26
C ALA A 448 -3.22 -13.01 -24.27
N THR A 449 -4.52 -12.67 -24.40
CA THR A 449 -5.12 -11.33 -24.51
C THR A 449 -4.21 -10.19 -24.10
N GLU A 450 -4.04 -9.18 -24.96
CA GLU A 450 -3.21 -7.99 -24.72
C GLU A 450 -3.44 -7.34 -23.34
N THR A 451 -4.64 -7.50 -22.77
CA THR A 451 -5.01 -7.13 -21.40
C THR A 451 -4.20 -7.87 -20.33
N THR A 452 -3.95 -9.17 -20.48
CA THR A 452 -3.16 -10.01 -19.57
C THR A 452 -1.67 -9.70 -19.68
N ARG A 453 -1.17 -9.42 -20.90
CA ARG A 453 0.22 -8.97 -21.11
C ARG A 453 0.42 -7.57 -20.55
N ALA A 454 -0.51 -6.63 -20.75
CA ALA A 454 -0.45 -5.28 -20.20
C ALA A 454 -0.58 -5.27 -18.67
N GLN A 455 -1.44 -6.11 -18.08
CA GLN A 455 -1.58 -6.24 -16.63
C GLN A 455 -0.36 -6.90 -15.99
N VAL A 456 0.18 -7.99 -16.56
CA VAL A 456 1.40 -8.65 -16.06
C VAL A 456 2.64 -7.76 -16.25
N LEU A 457 2.70 -6.98 -17.33
CA LEU A 457 3.76 -6.00 -17.53
C LEU A 457 3.62 -4.82 -16.59
N SER A 458 2.42 -4.32 -16.31
CA SER A 458 2.13 -3.24 -15.35
C SER A 458 2.42 -3.67 -13.90
N ASP A 459 1.96 -4.85 -13.51
CA ASP A 459 2.10 -5.40 -12.15
C ASP A 459 3.56 -5.82 -11.87
N ASN A 460 4.29 -6.32 -12.88
CA ASN A 460 5.75 -6.48 -12.79
C ASN A 460 6.51 -5.17 -13.01
N PHE A 461 5.93 -4.16 -13.68
CA PHE A 461 6.55 -2.83 -13.76
C PHE A 461 6.53 -2.15 -12.41
N ASP A 462 5.51 -2.33 -11.57
CA ASP A 462 5.51 -1.74 -10.23
C ASP A 462 6.51 -2.44 -9.29
N LEU A 463 6.61 -3.77 -9.36
CA LEU A 463 7.58 -4.55 -8.60
C LEU A 463 9.02 -4.40 -9.15
N ARG A 464 9.22 -4.38 -10.47
CA ARG A 464 10.50 -4.06 -11.10
C ARG A 464 10.83 -2.58 -11.04
N ALA A 465 9.92 -1.62 -11.09
CA ALA A 465 10.29 -0.22 -10.86
C ALA A 465 10.79 -0.06 -9.42
N GLN A 466 10.16 -0.73 -8.45
CA GLN A 466 10.64 -0.78 -7.07
C GLN A 466 12.01 -1.47 -6.93
N LEU A 467 12.32 -2.49 -7.74
CA LEU A 467 13.62 -3.20 -7.75
C LEU A 467 14.71 -2.56 -8.65
N THR A 468 14.34 -1.94 -9.77
CA THR A 468 15.22 -1.27 -10.74
C THR A 468 15.63 0.11 -10.21
N HIS A 469 14.78 0.78 -9.41
CA HIS A 469 15.21 1.92 -8.59
C HIS A 469 16.27 1.52 -7.54
N LEU A 470 16.34 0.25 -7.15
CA LEU A 470 17.39 -0.27 -6.27
C LEU A 470 18.67 -0.61 -7.04
N GLU A 471 18.59 -1.18 -8.25
CA GLU A 471 19.77 -1.49 -9.07
C GLU A 471 20.48 -0.24 -9.62
N GLN A 472 19.73 0.82 -9.97
CA GLN A 472 20.32 2.10 -10.40
C GLN A 472 21.02 2.84 -9.24
N GLY A 473 20.66 2.56 -7.98
CA GLY A 473 21.39 3.05 -6.80
C GLY A 473 22.70 2.30 -6.51
N TYR A 474 22.88 1.11 -7.08
CA TYR A 474 24.09 0.29 -6.91
C TYR A 474 25.10 0.42 -8.06
N SER A 475 24.67 0.82 -9.26
CA SER A 475 25.57 0.96 -10.41
C SER A 475 26.50 2.19 -10.37
N ASP A 476 26.16 3.23 -9.60
CA ASP A 476 26.99 4.46 -9.51
C ASP A 476 27.89 4.51 -8.26
N ARG A 477 28.04 3.39 -7.54
CA ARG A 477 29.00 3.25 -6.42
C ARG A 477 30.28 2.48 -6.77
N PHE A 478 30.43 2.06 -8.03
CA PHE A 478 31.67 1.52 -8.56
C PHE A 478 31.90 2.02 -9.99
N ILE A 479 32.33 3.28 -10.12
CA ILE A 479 33.34 3.79 -11.06
C ILE A 479 34.04 4.98 -10.37
#